data_AF-A0A6P8VLV0-F1
#
_entry.id   AF-A0A6P8VLV0-F1
#
_cell.length_a   1.000
_cell.length_b   1.000
_cell.length_c   1.000
_cell.angle_alpha   90.00
_cell.angle_beta   90.00
_cell.angle_gamma   90.00
#
_symmetry.space_group_name_H-M   'P 1'
#
loop_
_entity.id
_entity.type
_entity.pdbx_description
1 polymer ?
#
loop_
_entity_poly.entity_id
_entity_poly.type
_entity_poly.pdbx_seq_one_letter_code
_entity_poly.pdbx_strand_id
1 'polypeptide(L)'
;MFSTDQPRGKRRFPTPAPCIVKRTDFHIYVLSGPSQFTPKGSEELPLAYAGLGKKMLNLPDNLLHSETMASVEEEFPKLKTLKGGWMFFKSAGGSGRRKLSIIPTDSEGYSTRLLKTASNNGKNIVFVIPLQEQLSTEPLPYDSAEFAKMPQSTCITCGSQMPLQLLPLHVEECNDILTESESGTSLDEVIEQPNPPNTGMGELSEVCPICLESYPIDVLSFHASTCGEGMDPAHHSDAASMTRTEEMPGPSVQRLPATVSAAWANEVDPRKACQLFREERLERNYECPRLFLSIDLFDAEEETDSSLISFFKMNNVN
;
A
#
# COMPACT_ATOMS: atom_id res chain seq x y z
N MET A 1 57.76 -31.00 52.68
CA MET A 1 57.49 -30.02 51.60
C MET A 1 56.01 -30.06 51.30
N PHE A 2 55.33 -28.97 51.65
CA PHE A 2 54.01 -28.45 51.26
C PHE A 2 52.85 -29.41 50.96
N SER A 3 51.85 -29.37 51.86
CA SER A 3 50.45 -29.73 51.61
C SER A 3 49.83 -28.84 50.53
N THR A 4 49.02 -29.42 49.67
CA THR A 4 48.04 -28.70 48.83
C THR A 4 46.68 -29.38 48.93
N ASP A 5 46.03 -29.18 50.08
CA ASP A 5 44.57 -29.33 50.18
C ASP A 5 43.91 -28.17 49.45
N GLN A 6 43.42 -28.43 48.24
CA GLN A 6 42.67 -27.45 47.46
C GLN A 6 41.21 -27.47 47.93
N PRO A 7 40.65 -26.37 48.46
CA PRO A 7 39.27 -26.37 48.91
C PRO A 7 38.34 -26.52 47.71
N ARG A 8 37.58 -27.62 47.66
CA ARG A 8 36.48 -27.82 46.72
C ARG A 8 35.46 -26.68 46.89
N GLY A 9 35.54 -25.69 46.02
CA GLY A 9 34.61 -24.57 45.96
C GLY A 9 33.17 -25.07 45.83
N LYS A 10 32.28 -24.52 46.66
CA LYS A 10 30.83 -24.74 46.58
C LYS A 10 30.38 -24.44 45.15
N ARG A 11 29.70 -25.40 44.49
CA ARG A 11 29.04 -25.16 43.20
C ARG A 11 28.15 -23.94 43.35
N ARG A 12 28.44 -22.88 42.58
CA ARG A 12 27.55 -21.73 42.48
C ARG A 12 26.22 -22.27 41.95
N PHE A 13 25.13 -22.04 42.68
CA PHE A 13 23.79 -22.29 42.16
C PHE A 13 23.67 -21.51 40.84
N PRO A 14 23.17 -22.13 39.75
CA PRO A 14 22.92 -21.38 38.54
C PRO A 14 21.90 -20.28 38.87
N THR A 15 22.32 -19.02 38.77
CA THR A 15 21.41 -17.88 38.78
C THR A 15 20.40 -18.12 37.66
N PRO A 16 19.08 -18.09 37.91
CA PRO A 16 18.09 -18.19 36.85
C PRO A 16 18.41 -17.12 35.81
N ALA A 17 18.73 -17.53 34.59
CA ALA A 17 18.90 -16.59 33.49
C ALA A 17 17.59 -15.80 33.37
N PRO A 18 17.63 -14.46 33.17
CA PRO A 18 16.42 -13.71 32.92
C PRO A 18 15.69 -14.37 31.76
N CYS A 19 14.42 -14.73 31.99
CA CYS A 19 13.60 -15.35 30.96
C CYS A 19 13.37 -14.31 29.86
N ILE A 20 14.19 -14.33 28.81
CA ILE A 20 14.00 -13.46 27.65
C ILE A 20 12.76 -13.97 26.92
N VAL A 21 11.63 -13.31 27.18
CA VAL A 21 10.38 -13.61 26.50
C VAL A 21 10.50 -13.12 25.06
N LYS A 22 10.42 -14.05 24.11
CA LYS A 22 10.38 -13.71 22.69
C LYS A 22 9.10 -12.93 22.39
N ARG A 23 9.22 -11.87 21.59
CA ARG A 23 8.11 -11.04 21.13
C ARG A 23 8.01 -11.12 19.62
N THR A 24 6.81 -10.93 19.10
CA THR A 24 6.52 -10.97 17.66
C THR A 24 5.70 -9.76 17.28
N ASP A 25 6.07 -9.12 16.16
CA ASP A 25 5.28 -8.05 15.56
C ASP A 25 4.17 -8.64 14.69
N PHE A 26 2.95 -8.17 14.88
CA PHE A 26 1.78 -8.57 14.14
C PHE A 26 1.19 -7.37 13.42
N HIS A 27 0.97 -7.50 12.11
CA HIS A 27 0.10 -6.58 11.40
C HIS A 27 -1.35 -7.02 11.59
N ILE A 28 -2.12 -6.26 12.37
CA ILE A 28 -3.53 -6.50 12.61
C ILE A 28 -4.35 -5.48 11.85
N TYR A 29 -5.40 -5.92 11.17
CA TYR A 29 -6.30 -5.06 10.41
C TYR A 29 -7.73 -5.24 10.92
N VAL A 30 -8.33 -4.22 11.52
CA VAL A 30 -9.73 -4.26 11.98
C VAL A 30 -10.67 -3.74 10.90
N LEU A 31 -11.65 -4.57 10.52
CA LEU A 31 -12.74 -4.18 9.62
C LEU A 31 -13.90 -3.57 10.38
N SER A 32 -14.67 -2.70 9.70
CA SER A 32 -15.85 -2.08 10.30
C SER A 32 -17.03 -3.04 10.47
N GLY A 33 -17.08 -4.17 9.77
CA GLY A 33 -18.16 -5.14 9.94
C GLY A 33 -17.91 -6.47 9.25
N PRO A 34 -18.93 -7.34 9.18
CA PRO A 34 -18.81 -8.66 8.60
C PRO A 34 -18.37 -8.59 7.13
N SER A 35 -17.23 -9.21 6.82
CA SER A 35 -16.71 -9.27 5.45
C SER A 35 -16.10 -10.63 5.15
N GLN A 36 -16.26 -11.08 3.90
CA GLN A 36 -15.61 -12.28 3.38
C GLN A 36 -14.32 -12.00 2.63
N PHE A 37 -13.97 -10.73 2.42
CA PHE A 37 -12.86 -10.31 1.58
C PHE A 37 -12.03 -9.23 2.26
N THR A 38 -10.77 -9.14 1.85
CA THR A 38 -9.90 -8.02 2.23
C THR A 38 -10.54 -6.68 1.86
N PRO A 39 -10.26 -5.61 2.63
CA PRO A 39 -10.81 -4.29 2.37
C PRO A 39 -10.31 -3.76 1.03
N LYS A 40 -11.08 -2.85 0.45
CA LYS A 40 -10.65 -2.11 -0.75
C LYS A 40 -9.69 -0.99 -0.35
N GLY A 41 -8.81 -0.57 -1.27
CA GLY A 41 -7.94 0.60 -1.05
C GLY A 41 -8.71 1.85 -0.64
N SER A 42 -9.91 2.04 -1.19
CA SER A 42 -10.81 3.15 -0.83
C SER A 42 -11.34 3.10 0.61
N GLU A 43 -11.33 1.94 1.26
CA GLU A 43 -11.84 1.75 2.62
C GLU A 43 -10.73 1.93 3.68
N GLU A 44 -9.45 1.88 3.28
CA GLU A 44 -8.33 1.91 4.22
C GLU A 44 -8.23 3.24 4.97
N LEU A 45 -8.37 4.36 4.23
CA LEU A 45 -8.27 5.68 4.81
C LEU A 45 -9.44 5.97 5.77
N PRO A 46 -10.73 5.79 5.39
CA PRO A 46 -11.85 5.95 6.33
C PRO A 46 -11.72 5.09 7.60
N LEU A 47 -11.23 3.86 7.48
CA LEU A 47 -11.01 3.00 8.64
C LEU A 47 -9.91 3.53 9.55
N ALA A 48 -8.81 4.05 8.98
CA ALA A 48 -7.76 4.69 9.76
C ALA A 48 -8.29 5.93 10.52
N TYR A 49 -9.11 6.76 9.88
CA TYR A 49 -9.79 7.91 10.51
C TYR A 49 -10.68 7.50 11.68
N ALA A 50 -11.33 6.35 11.56
CA ALA A 50 -12.17 5.82 12.62
C ALA A 50 -11.36 5.16 13.76
N GLY A 51 -10.02 5.20 13.74
CA GLY A 51 -9.16 4.49 14.68
C GLY A 51 -9.13 2.96 14.47
N LEU A 52 -9.66 2.48 13.35
CA LEU A 52 -9.66 1.09 12.89
C LEU A 52 -8.55 0.86 11.86
N GLY A 53 -8.68 -0.16 11.02
CA GLY A 53 -7.72 -0.43 9.94
C GLY A 53 -6.45 -1.10 10.43
N LYS A 54 -5.34 -0.86 9.72
CA LYS A 54 -4.07 -1.55 9.92
C LYS A 54 -3.26 -0.92 11.06
N LYS A 55 -2.94 -1.70 12.09
CA LYS A 55 -1.95 -1.37 13.13
C LYS A 55 -0.93 -2.49 13.32
N MET A 56 0.23 -2.14 13.87
CA MET A 56 1.27 -3.09 14.24
C MET A 56 1.26 -3.31 15.76
N LEU A 57 1.11 -4.56 16.19
CA LEU A 57 1.09 -4.96 17.61
C LEU A 57 2.33 -5.78 17.94
N ASN A 58 3.03 -5.42 19.02
CA ASN A 58 4.20 -6.16 19.51
C ASN A 58 3.82 -7.04 20.71
N LEU A 59 3.53 -8.31 20.45
CA LEU A 59 2.99 -9.23 21.45
C LEU A 59 4.04 -10.25 21.95
N PRO A 60 4.10 -10.56 23.26
CA PRO A 60 4.86 -11.69 23.79
C PRO A 60 4.33 -13.04 23.29
N ASP A 61 5.25 -13.96 23.00
CA ASP A 61 4.96 -15.31 22.48
C ASP A 61 4.24 -16.24 23.48
N ASN A 62 4.12 -15.83 24.75
CA ASN A 62 3.53 -16.64 25.83
C ASN A 62 2.15 -16.16 26.29
N LEU A 63 1.56 -15.14 25.66
CA LEU A 63 0.23 -14.69 26.05
C LEU A 63 -0.85 -15.74 25.72
N LEU A 64 -1.77 -15.89 26.67
CA LEU A 64 -2.98 -16.70 26.53
C LEU A 64 -4.14 -15.85 25.99
N HIS A 65 -5.28 -16.49 25.73
CA HIS A 65 -6.44 -15.87 25.11
C HIS A 65 -6.85 -14.53 25.72
N SER A 66 -7.10 -14.46 27.03
CA SER A 66 -7.54 -13.22 27.66
C SER A 66 -6.55 -12.06 27.49
N GLU A 67 -5.26 -12.34 27.59
CA GLU A 67 -4.20 -11.34 27.49
C GLU A 67 -3.99 -10.88 26.03
N THR A 68 -4.05 -11.82 25.09
CA THR A 68 -4.00 -11.52 23.65
C THR A 68 -5.19 -10.65 23.24
N MET A 69 -6.41 -10.98 23.68
CA MET A 69 -7.60 -10.18 23.39
C MET A 69 -7.52 -8.80 24.02
N ALA A 70 -7.13 -8.71 25.30
CA ALA A 70 -6.95 -7.43 25.98
C ALA A 70 -5.92 -6.53 25.26
N SER A 71 -4.83 -7.11 24.75
CA SER A 71 -3.81 -6.36 23.99
C SER A 71 -4.38 -5.81 22.67
N VAL A 72 -5.25 -6.55 21.98
CA VAL A 72 -5.91 -6.08 20.76
C VAL A 72 -6.94 -5.00 21.07
N GLU A 73 -7.72 -5.18 22.14
CA GLU A 73 -8.71 -4.20 22.60
C GLU A 73 -8.10 -2.91 23.13
N GLU A 74 -6.89 -2.94 23.67
CA GLU A 74 -6.14 -1.75 24.06
C GLU A 74 -5.79 -0.89 22.84
N GLU A 75 -5.37 -1.50 21.74
CA GLU A 75 -5.04 -0.79 20.50
C GLU A 75 -6.27 -0.38 19.68
N PHE A 76 -7.38 -1.10 19.86
CA PHE A 76 -8.66 -0.85 19.19
C PHE A 76 -9.81 -0.78 20.21
N PRO A 77 -9.98 0.37 20.91
CA PRO A 77 -10.99 0.51 21.95
C PRO A 77 -12.43 0.26 21.48
N LYS A 78 -12.73 0.55 20.21
CA LYS A 78 -14.02 0.27 19.56
C LYS A 78 -14.41 -1.23 19.58
N LEU A 79 -13.47 -2.15 19.78
CA LEU A 79 -13.78 -3.57 19.93
C LEU A 79 -14.39 -3.91 21.29
N LYS A 80 -14.10 -3.14 22.34
CA LYS A 80 -14.64 -3.36 23.71
C LYS A 80 -16.13 -3.10 23.81
N THR A 81 -16.67 -2.25 22.93
CA THR A 81 -18.08 -1.87 22.94
C THR A 81 -18.99 -2.86 22.20
N LEU A 82 -18.40 -3.78 21.42
CA LEU A 82 -19.14 -4.80 20.67
C LEU A 82 -19.75 -5.85 21.61
N LYS A 83 -21.04 -6.13 21.46
CA LYS A 83 -21.71 -7.20 22.22
C LYS A 83 -21.69 -8.53 21.45
N GLY A 84 -21.75 -8.46 20.13
CA GLY A 84 -21.79 -9.61 19.23
C GLY A 84 -20.46 -10.29 18.93
N GLY A 85 -19.38 -9.85 19.58
CA GLY A 85 -18.05 -10.43 19.45
C GLY A 85 -17.40 -10.26 18.08
N TRP A 86 -16.15 -10.72 17.99
CA TRP A 86 -15.30 -10.62 16.81
C TRP A 86 -14.33 -11.80 16.76
N MET A 87 -13.81 -12.13 15.58
CA MET A 87 -12.87 -13.23 15.38
C MET A 87 -11.68 -12.82 14.50
N PHE A 88 -10.61 -13.62 14.55
CA PHE A 88 -9.45 -13.45 13.69
C PHE A 88 -9.58 -14.25 12.39
N PHE A 89 -9.13 -13.64 11.31
CA PHE A 89 -9.13 -14.18 9.96
C PHE A 89 -7.76 -14.00 9.32
N LYS A 90 -7.44 -14.86 8.36
CA LYS A 90 -6.27 -14.74 7.48
C LYS A 90 -6.74 -14.64 6.03
N SER A 91 -6.02 -13.87 5.22
CA SER A 91 -6.24 -13.86 3.77
C SER A 91 -5.66 -15.11 3.12
N ALA A 92 -6.31 -15.60 2.06
CA ALA A 92 -5.71 -16.55 1.14
C ALA A 92 -4.46 -15.98 0.42
N GLY A 93 -3.67 -16.81 -0.25
CA GLY A 93 -2.57 -16.35 -1.12
C GLY A 93 -3.06 -15.73 -2.43
N GLY A 94 -2.18 -15.03 -3.15
CA GLY A 94 -2.46 -14.41 -4.46
C GLY A 94 -2.37 -12.88 -4.47
N SER A 95 -2.79 -12.24 -5.55
CA SER A 95 -2.77 -10.77 -5.72
C SER A 95 -4.18 -10.18 -5.69
N GLY A 96 -4.30 -8.89 -5.34
CA GLY A 96 -5.59 -8.19 -5.31
C GLY A 96 -6.44 -8.50 -4.07
N ARG A 97 -7.77 -8.42 -4.25
CA ARG A 97 -8.74 -8.60 -3.17
C ARG A 97 -8.90 -10.09 -2.84
N ARG A 98 -8.53 -10.48 -1.62
CA ARG A 98 -8.41 -11.89 -1.24
C ARG A 98 -9.59 -12.32 -0.37
N LYS A 99 -9.98 -13.59 -0.49
CA LYS A 99 -10.96 -14.19 0.42
C LYS A 99 -10.34 -14.35 1.82
N LEU A 100 -11.11 -13.99 2.84
CA LEU A 100 -10.76 -14.16 4.23
C LEU A 100 -11.25 -15.53 4.73
N SER A 101 -10.40 -16.20 5.49
CA SER A 101 -10.69 -17.48 6.12
C SER A 101 -10.49 -17.36 7.63
N ILE A 102 -11.38 -17.97 8.40
CA ILE A 102 -11.33 -17.94 9.86
C ILE A 102 -10.03 -18.61 10.33
N ILE A 103 -9.36 -17.99 11.29
CA ILE A 103 -8.31 -18.67 12.07
C ILE A 103 -9.04 -19.44 13.17
N PRO A 104 -9.04 -20.79 13.13
CA PRO A 104 -9.76 -21.59 14.10
C PRO A 104 -9.15 -21.39 15.48
N THR A 105 -10.00 -21.35 16.51
CA THR A 105 -9.58 -21.33 17.91
C THR A 105 -9.26 -22.74 18.38
N ASP A 106 -8.24 -22.88 19.23
CA ASP A 106 -8.00 -24.10 19.97
C ASP A 106 -8.92 -24.17 21.21
N SER A 107 -8.85 -25.26 21.98
CA SER A 107 -9.64 -25.44 23.21
C SER A 107 -9.43 -24.34 24.26
N GLU A 108 -8.28 -23.64 24.23
CA GLU A 108 -7.94 -22.52 25.11
C GLU A 108 -8.19 -21.15 24.46
N GLY A 109 -8.74 -21.10 23.24
CA GLY A 109 -8.98 -19.87 22.48
C GLY A 109 -7.78 -19.41 21.64
N TYR A 110 -7.61 -18.10 21.51
CA TYR A 110 -6.55 -17.47 20.69
C TYR A 110 -5.29 -17.18 21.50
N SER A 111 -4.23 -17.99 21.36
CA SER A 111 -2.92 -17.65 21.91
C SER A 111 -2.07 -16.83 20.91
N THR A 112 -1.08 -16.07 21.40
CA THR A 112 -0.12 -15.40 20.50
C THR A 112 0.61 -16.41 19.61
N ARG A 113 0.88 -17.62 20.12
CA ARG A 113 1.52 -18.70 19.34
C ARG A 113 0.66 -19.15 18.17
N LEU A 114 -0.65 -19.31 18.40
CA LEU A 114 -1.60 -19.65 17.34
C LEU A 114 -1.64 -18.57 16.27
N LEU A 115 -1.77 -17.30 16.69
CA LEU A 115 -1.74 -16.17 15.76
C LEU A 115 -0.41 -16.07 15.00
N LYS A 116 0.72 -16.36 15.67
CA LYS A 116 2.05 -16.39 15.07
C LYS A 116 2.15 -17.44 13.97
N THR A 117 1.65 -18.64 14.22
CA THR A 117 1.60 -19.71 13.22
C THR A 117 0.68 -19.34 12.06
N ALA A 118 -0.50 -18.80 12.35
CA ALA A 118 -1.47 -18.40 11.33
C ALA A 118 -1.01 -17.23 10.45
N SER A 119 -0.20 -16.31 11.01
CA SER A 119 0.33 -15.14 10.31
C SER A 119 1.70 -15.36 9.67
N ASN A 120 2.22 -16.59 9.65
CA ASN A 120 3.59 -16.88 9.17
C ASN A 120 4.64 -16.01 9.89
N ASN A 121 4.66 -16.08 11.22
CA ASN A 121 5.51 -15.31 12.11
C ASN A 121 5.36 -13.78 11.96
N GLY A 122 4.12 -13.30 11.81
CA GLY A 122 3.81 -11.88 11.70
C GLY A 122 3.96 -11.29 10.29
N LYS A 123 4.44 -12.09 9.32
CA LYS A 123 4.64 -11.65 7.93
C LYS A 123 3.33 -11.34 7.21
N ASN A 124 2.28 -12.10 7.52
CA ASN A 124 0.96 -11.92 6.94
C ASN A 124 0.06 -11.10 7.87
N ILE A 125 -0.79 -10.28 7.26
CA ILE A 125 -1.78 -9.50 7.99
C ILE A 125 -2.84 -10.45 8.58
N VAL A 126 -3.15 -10.25 9.85
CA VAL A 126 -4.27 -10.87 10.55
C VAL A 126 -5.43 -9.89 10.56
N PHE A 127 -6.61 -10.32 10.12
CA PHE A 127 -7.81 -9.49 10.06
C PHE A 127 -8.67 -9.77 11.28
N VAL A 128 -9.21 -8.73 11.90
CA VAL A 128 -10.22 -8.80 12.96
C VAL A 128 -11.54 -8.36 12.36
N ILE A 129 -12.55 -9.22 12.46
CA ILE A 129 -13.86 -9.01 11.82
C ILE A 129 -14.95 -9.12 12.89
N PRO A 130 -15.76 -8.06 13.11
CA PRO A 130 -17.00 -8.14 13.88
C PRO A 130 -17.96 -9.16 13.27
N LEU A 131 -18.65 -9.95 14.11
CA LEU A 131 -19.51 -11.03 13.62
C LEU A 131 -20.96 -10.62 13.38
N GLN A 132 -21.52 -9.78 14.25
CA GLN A 132 -22.95 -9.48 14.28
C GLN A 132 -23.27 -7.99 14.20
N GLU A 133 -22.28 -7.14 14.39
CA GLU A 133 -22.44 -5.69 14.51
C GLU A 133 -21.48 -4.95 13.57
N GLN A 134 -21.83 -3.70 13.25
CA GLN A 134 -21.00 -2.79 12.49
C GLN A 134 -20.39 -1.76 13.44
N LEU A 135 -19.07 -1.65 13.45
CA LEU A 135 -18.33 -0.59 14.11
C LEU A 135 -18.54 0.75 13.39
N SER A 136 -18.70 1.82 14.17
CA SER A 136 -18.76 3.18 13.62
C SER A 136 -17.47 3.54 12.89
N THR A 137 -17.61 3.98 11.64
CA THR A 137 -16.55 4.54 10.80
C THR A 137 -16.48 6.06 10.87
N GLU A 138 -17.14 6.68 11.86
CA GLU A 138 -17.05 8.12 12.07
C GLU A 138 -15.61 8.49 12.45
N PRO A 139 -15.10 9.60 11.88
CA PRO A 139 -13.74 10.06 12.11
C PRO A 139 -13.56 10.44 13.57
N LEU A 140 -12.47 9.96 14.16
CA LEU A 140 -12.08 10.35 15.51
C LEU A 140 -11.40 11.73 15.49
N PRO A 141 -11.56 12.53 16.54
CA PRO A 141 -10.78 13.75 16.74
C PRO A 141 -9.27 13.49 16.65
N TYR A 142 -8.50 14.41 16.09
CA TYR A 142 -7.05 14.23 15.86
C TYR A 142 -6.23 14.10 17.15
N ASP A 143 -6.76 14.56 18.28
CA ASP A 143 -6.20 14.47 19.63
C ASP A 143 -6.54 13.17 20.37
N SER A 144 -7.29 12.27 19.72
CA SER A 144 -7.71 11.00 20.34
C SER A 144 -6.51 10.08 20.65
N ALA A 145 -6.61 9.32 21.74
CA ALA A 145 -5.53 8.47 22.24
C ALA A 145 -5.10 7.38 21.23
N GLU A 146 -6.01 6.97 20.35
CA GLU A 146 -5.81 5.98 19.28
C GLU A 146 -4.73 6.42 18.28
N PHE A 147 -4.49 7.72 18.19
CA PHE A 147 -3.54 8.37 17.30
C PHE A 147 -2.21 8.72 17.94
N ALA A 148 -2.10 8.65 19.28
CA ALA A 148 -0.90 9.07 20.01
C ALA A 148 0.36 8.24 19.66
N LYS A 149 0.19 6.98 19.25
CA LYS A 149 1.31 6.10 18.82
C LYS A 149 1.68 6.28 17.35
N MET A 150 0.90 7.04 16.58
CA MET A 150 1.16 7.27 15.16
C MET A 150 2.19 8.41 14.98
N PRO A 151 2.98 8.41 13.90
CA PRO A 151 3.81 9.56 13.57
C PRO A 151 2.93 10.81 13.38
N GLN A 152 3.22 11.86 14.15
CA GLN A 152 2.49 13.12 14.13
C GLN A 152 3.27 14.22 13.42
N SER A 153 2.54 15.14 12.79
CA SER A 153 3.03 16.33 12.12
C SER A 153 2.07 17.49 12.36
N THR A 154 2.58 18.71 12.40
CA THR A 154 1.75 19.91 12.53
C THR A 154 1.31 20.41 11.15
N CYS A 155 0.04 20.75 11.00
CA CYS A 155 -0.43 21.47 9.83
C CYS A 155 0.18 22.88 9.80
N ILE A 156 0.72 23.29 8.65
CA ILE A 156 1.32 24.63 8.49
C ILE A 156 0.28 25.76 8.49
N THR A 157 -0.96 25.44 8.12
CA THR A 157 -2.05 26.41 7.94
C THR A 157 -2.70 26.77 9.27
N CYS A 158 -3.14 25.76 10.05
CA CYS A 158 -3.81 25.99 11.34
C CYS A 158 -2.96 25.68 12.57
N GLY A 159 -1.76 25.13 12.40
CA GLY A 159 -0.86 24.77 13.51
C GLY A 159 -1.27 23.54 14.33
N SER A 160 -2.38 22.88 14.02
CA SER A 160 -2.85 21.71 14.78
C SER A 160 -1.95 20.48 14.54
N GLN A 161 -1.74 19.69 15.60
CA GLN A 161 -0.98 18.44 15.52
C GLN A 161 -1.91 17.30 15.10
N MET A 162 -1.50 16.54 14.08
CA MET A 162 -2.30 15.43 13.56
C MET A 162 -1.43 14.28 13.06
N PRO A 163 -1.98 13.07 12.95
CA PRO A 163 -1.26 11.94 12.39
C PRO A 163 -0.91 12.17 10.91
N LEU A 164 0.30 11.79 10.53
CA LEU A 164 0.86 12.05 9.19
C LEU A 164 -0.03 11.53 8.05
N GLN A 165 -0.71 10.40 8.25
CA GLN A 165 -1.61 9.81 7.26
C GLN A 165 -2.92 10.57 7.07
N LEU A 166 -3.30 11.41 8.05
CA LEU A 166 -4.51 12.21 8.02
C LEU A 166 -4.24 13.65 7.56
N LEU A 167 -2.99 14.11 7.64
CA LEU A 167 -2.59 15.46 7.26
C LEU A 167 -3.02 15.87 5.83
N PRO A 168 -2.90 15.03 4.78
CA PRO A 168 -3.29 15.45 3.43
C PRO A 168 -4.76 15.87 3.31
N LEU A 169 -5.69 15.10 3.89
CA LEU A 169 -7.12 15.44 3.83
C LEU A 169 -7.44 16.67 4.69
N HIS A 170 -6.78 16.80 5.85
CA HIS A 170 -6.93 18.01 6.63
C HIS A 170 -6.48 19.24 5.85
N VAL A 171 -5.37 19.18 5.10
CA VAL A 171 -4.87 20.32 4.32
C VAL A 171 -5.87 20.70 3.22
N GLU A 172 -6.54 19.72 2.62
CA GLU A 172 -7.64 19.96 1.66
C GLU A 172 -8.76 20.78 2.32
N GLU A 173 -9.27 20.35 3.49
CA GLU A 173 -10.35 21.06 4.20
C GLU A 173 -9.89 22.36 4.89
N CYS A 174 -8.64 22.44 5.33
CA CYS A 174 -8.12 23.56 6.12
C CYS A 174 -7.85 24.80 5.26
N ASN A 175 -7.55 24.61 3.97
CA ASN A 175 -7.38 25.72 3.05
C ASN A 175 -8.70 26.47 2.81
N ASP A 176 -9.83 25.76 2.88
CA ASP A 176 -11.15 26.36 2.68
C ASP A 176 -11.55 27.26 3.86
N ILE A 177 -11.21 26.87 5.09
CA ILE A 177 -11.61 27.58 6.32
C ILE A 177 -10.96 28.98 6.45
N LEU A 178 -9.74 29.17 5.92
CA LEU A 178 -9.10 30.49 5.96
C LEU A 178 -9.78 31.51 5.03
N THR A 179 -10.44 31.05 3.96
CA THR A 179 -11.11 31.96 3.01
C THR A 179 -12.48 32.46 3.51
N GLU A 180 -13.11 31.73 4.44
CA GLU A 180 -14.38 32.15 5.05
C GLU A 180 -14.21 33.04 6.30
N SER A 181 -13.00 33.11 6.88
CA SER A 181 -12.77 33.85 8.15
C SER A 181 -12.35 35.32 7.99
N GLU A 182 -12.19 35.83 6.75
CA GLU A 182 -11.83 37.23 6.46
C GLU A 182 -13.03 38.18 6.27
N SER A 183 -14.18 37.92 6.90
CA SER A 183 -15.26 38.90 6.97
C SER A 183 -15.78 39.05 8.40
N GLY A 184 -14.96 39.71 9.22
CA GLY A 184 -15.27 39.90 10.62
C GLY A 184 -14.63 41.15 11.23
N THR A 185 -14.79 42.35 10.65
CA THR A 185 -14.69 43.61 11.43
C THR A 185 -15.44 44.80 10.78
N SER A 186 -16.53 45.22 11.44
CA SER A 186 -17.11 46.57 11.66
C SER A 186 -17.40 47.61 10.55
N LEU A 187 -18.63 48.18 10.68
CA LEU A 187 -19.14 49.55 10.43
C LEU A 187 -20.04 49.82 9.19
N ASP A 188 -21.31 50.08 9.53
CA ASP A 188 -22.28 51.10 9.08
C ASP A 188 -22.72 51.26 7.60
N GLU A 189 -24.04 51.06 7.44
CA GLU A 189 -25.05 51.90 6.77
C GLU A 189 -24.97 52.24 5.25
N VAL A 190 -26.03 51.77 4.55
CA VAL A 190 -26.95 52.54 3.66
C VAL A 190 -26.70 52.54 2.12
N ILE A 191 -27.68 51.93 1.42
CA ILE A 191 -28.34 52.28 0.15
C ILE A 191 -27.97 51.58 -1.20
N GLU A 192 -29.02 50.90 -1.71
CA GLU A 192 -29.50 50.69 -3.09
C GLU A 192 -28.82 49.73 -4.11
N GLN A 193 -29.63 48.71 -4.46
CA GLN A 193 -29.71 48.00 -5.74
C GLN A 193 -29.97 48.97 -6.93
N PRO A 194 -29.58 48.66 -8.20
CA PRO A 194 -30.25 47.59 -8.99
C PRO A 194 -29.40 46.79 -10.01
N ASN A 195 -29.88 45.57 -10.30
CA ASN A 195 -29.51 44.63 -11.40
C ASN A 195 -29.76 45.24 -12.82
N PRO A 196 -29.60 44.54 -14.00
CA PRO A 196 -29.20 43.15 -14.38
C PRO A 196 -28.30 43.11 -15.67
N PRO A 197 -28.38 42.13 -16.62
CA PRO A 197 -28.05 40.68 -16.63
C PRO A 197 -26.94 40.32 -17.66
N ASN A 198 -26.53 39.03 -17.75
CA ASN A 198 -26.46 38.21 -18.98
C ASN A 198 -25.22 37.26 -19.09
N THR A 199 -25.52 35.95 -19.20
CA THR A 199 -24.91 34.91 -20.04
C THR A 199 -23.40 34.67 -20.06
N GLY A 200 -23.02 33.45 -19.69
CA GLY A 200 -21.81 32.77 -20.16
C GLY A 200 -21.60 31.45 -19.44
N MET A 201 -21.97 30.31 -20.07
CA MET A 201 -21.44 29.01 -19.70
C MET A 201 -19.91 29.10 -19.78
N GLY A 202 -19.22 29.05 -18.64
CA GLY A 202 -17.76 28.98 -18.61
C GLY A 202 -17.34 27.56 -18.97
N GLU A 203 -16.75 27.41 -20.16
CA GLU A 203 -16.13 26.17 -20.64
C GLU A 203 -15.09 25.67 -19.63
N LEU A 204 -15.34 24.52 -19.00
CA LEU A 204 -14.35 23.85 -18.15
C LEU A 204 -13.17 23.42 -19.02
N SER A 205 -12.01 24.05 -18.83
CA SER A 205 -10.76 23.72 -19.52
C SER A 205 -9.76 23.13 -18.53
N GLU A 206 -9.08 22.06 -18.92
CA GLU A 206 -8.05 21.35 -18.13
C GLU A 206 -6.72 21.29 -18.90
N VAL A 207 -5.61 21.13 -18.18
CA VAL A 207 -4.25 21.17 -18.75
C VAL A 207 -3.80 19.75 -19.12
N CYS A 208 -3.30 19.57 -20.34
CA CYS A 208 -2.73 18.28 -20.76
C CYS A 208 -1.40 18.01 -20.04
N PRO A 209 -1.23 16.87 -19.35
CA PRO A 209 0.02 16.57 -18.63
C PRO A 209 1.22 16.24 -19.54
N ILE A 210 1.01 16.11 -20.86
CA ILE A 210 2.06 15.73 -21.82
C ILE A 210 2.68 16.97 -22.49
N CYS A 211 1.87 17.94 -22.92
CA CYS A 211 2.34 19.18 -23.56
C CYS A 211 2.18 20.44 -22.70
N LEU A 212 1.47 20.34 -21.57
CA LEU A 212 1.19 21.43 -20.62
C LEU A 212 0.32 22.58 -21.17
N GLU A 213 -0.38 22.35 -22.29
CA GLU A 213 -1.33 23.30 -22.88
C GLU A 213 -2.75 23.06 -22.35
N SER A 214 -3.54 24.14 -22.23
CA SER A 214 -4.92 24.10 -21.77
C SER A 214 -5.89 23.74 -22.90
N TYR A 215 -6.76 22.76 -22.67
CA TYR A 215 -7.78 22.33 -23.61
C TYR A 215 -9.15 22.22 -22.92
N PRO A 216 -10.26 22.46 -23.64
CA PRO A 216 -11.60 22.11 -23.15
C PRO A 216 -11.65 20.61 -22.82
N ILE A 217 -12.34 20.25 -21.73
CA ILE A 217 -12.44 18.85 -21.26
C ILE A 217 -12.85 17.89 -22.39
N ASP A 218 -13.77 18.33 -23.24
CA ASP A 218 -14.33 17.57 -24.36
C ASP A 218 -13.28 17.22 -25.42
N VAL A 219 -12.24 18.04 -25.56
CA VAL A 219 -11.16 17.90 -26.54
C VAL A 219 -9.89 17.30 -25.92
N LEU A 220 -9.72 17.44 -24.59
CA LEU A 220 -8.56 16.93 -23.87
C LEU A 220 -8.39 15.42 -24.03
N SER A 221 -9.50 14.66 -24.04
CA SER A 221 -9.46 13.20 -24.23
C SER A 221 -8.91 12.79 -25.61
N PHE A 222 -9.34 13.50 -26.65
CA PHE A 222 -8.85 13.28 -28.02
C PHE A 222 -7.40 13.73 -28.18
N HIS A 223 -7.05 14.88 -27.61
CA HIS A 223 -5.68 15.36 -27.61
C HIS A 223 -4.75 14.39 -26.86
N ALA A 224 -5.12 13.93 -25.67
CA ALA A 224 -4.35 12.96 -24.88
C ALA A 224 -4.11 11.64 -25.63
N SER A 225 -4.93 11.32 -26.64
CA SER A 225 -4.78 10.11 -27.46
C SER A 225 -3.69 10.22 -28.52
N THR A 226 -3.23 11.43 -28.87
CA THR A 226 -2.21 11.67 -29.90
C THR A 226 -1.09 12.60 -29.44
N CYS A 227 -1.21 13.17 -28.24
CA CYS A 227 -0.22 14.06 -27.66
C CYS A 227 1.04 13.28 -27.29
N GLY A 228 2.17 13.67 -27.87
CA GLY A 228 3.46 13.02 -27.69
C GLY A 228 3.82 12.02 -28.79
N GLU A 229 2.90 11.69 -29.70
CA GLU A 229 3.25 10.99 -30.94
C GLU A 229 3.74 12.02 -31.95
N GLY A 230 5.06 11.99 -32.22
CA GLY A 230 5.63 12.74 -33.33
C GLY A 230 4.94 12.32 -34.63
N MET A 231 4.15 13.21 -35.20
CA MET A 231 3.42 12.95 -36.43
C MET A 231 4.39 12.97 -37.62
N ASP A 232 4.97 11.82 -37.97
CA ASP A 232 5.57 11.62 -39.29
C ASP A 232 4.46 11.21 -40.28
N PRO A 233 4.18 12.01 -41.31
CA PRO A 233 3.08 11.75 -42.24
C PRO A 233 3.53 10.80 -43.35
N ALA A 234 3.61 9.50 -43.07
CA ALA A 234 3.66 8.47 -44.11
C ALA A 234 3.33 7.09 -43.55
N HIS A 235 2.61 6.30 -44.34
CA HIS A 235 2.30 4.86 -44.18
C HIS A 235 0.93 4.51 -43.58
N HIS A 236 -0.10 4.76 -44.38
CA HIS A 236 -1.20 3.80 -44.51
C HIS A 236 -0.77 2.64 -45.42
N SER A 237 -0.88 1.40 -44.96
CA SER A 237 -1.60 0.29 -45.65
C SER A 237 -1.29 -1.06 -44.98
N ASP A 238 -2.32 -1.63 -44.37
CA ASP A 238 -2.35 -3.02 -43.91
C ASP A 238 -2.54 -3.99 -45.09
N ALA A 239 -1.84 -5.11 -45.04
CA ALA A 239 -2.27 -6.37 -45.66
C ALA A 239 -2.05 -7.52 -44.65
N ALA A 240 -3.11 -8.30 -44.46
CA ALA A 240 -3.29 -9.29 -43.41
C ALA A 240 -2.25 -10.43 -43.39
N SER A 241 -1.77 -10.77 -42.19
CA SER A 241 -1.05 -12.01 -41.89
C SER A 241 -1.61 -12.61 -40.60
N MET A 242 -2.07 -13.86 -40.64
CA MET A 242 -2.84 -14.50 -39.55
C MET A 242 -1.94 -15.26 -38.57
N THR A 243 -0.87 -14.62 -38.11
CA THR A 243 -0.01 -15.13 -37.05
C THR A 243 0.02 -14.10 -35.94
N ARG A 244 -0.55 -14.42 -34.77
CA ARG A 244 -0.55 -13.51 -33.62
C ARG A 244 0.77 -13.66 -32.86
N THR A 245 1.76 -12.88 -33.28
CA THR A 245 3.03 -12.72 -32.56
C THR A 245 2.84 -11.58 -31.57
N GLU A 246 2.67 -11.89 -30.28
CA GLU A 246 2.59 -10.85 -29.25
C GLU A 246 3.96 -10.65 -28.60
N GLU A 247 4.57 -9.48 -28.84
CA GLU A 247 5.74 -9.03 -28.10
C GLU A 247 5.29 -8.54 -26.73
N MET A 248 5.52 -9.35 -25.69
CA MET A 248 5.15 -8.99 -24.33
C MET A 248 6.32 -8.31 -23.60
N PRO A 249 6.08 -7.26 -22.79
CA PRO A 249 7.11 -6.70 -21.92
C PRO A 249 7.50 -7.73 -20.86
N GLY A 250 8.75 -8.21 -20.91
CA GLY A 250 9.26 -9.19 -19.96
C GLY A 250 9.41 -8.66 -18.53
N PRO A 251 9.35 -9.52 -17.50
CA PRO A 251 9.59 -9.12 -16.12
C PRO A 251 11.08 -8.82 -15.88
N SER A 252 11.32 -7.92 -14.92
CA SER A 252 12.63 -7.37 -14.58
C SER A 252 13.67 -8.45 -14.23
N VAL A 253 14.73 -8.55 -15.02
CA VAL A 253 15.87 -9.47 -14.82
C VAL A 253 16.71 -9.06 -13.61
N GLN A 254 17.24 -10.08 -12.93
CA GLN A 254 18.09 -10.01 -11.75
C GLN A 254 19.39 -9.22 -12.03
N ARG A 255 19.82 -8.48 -11.02
CA ARG A 255 20.99 -7.58 -11.02
C ARG A 255 22.29 -8.39 -11.10
N LEU A 256 22.89 -8.49 -12.29
CA LEU A 256 24.29 -8.88 -12.45
C LEU A 256 25.23 -7.77 -11.94
N PRO A 257 26.47 -8.09 -11.51
CA PRO A 257 27.38 -7.13 -10.92
C PRO A 257 27.79 -6.07 -11.95
N ALA A 258 27.71 -4.80 -11.55
CA ALA A 258 28.08 -3.67 -12.38
C ALA A 258 29.60 -3.62 -12.63
N THR A 259 30.03 -4.03 -13.82
CA THR A 259 31.35 -3.71 -14.36
C THR A 259 31.23 -3.20 -15.79
N VAL A 260 30.45 -2.14 -15.99
CA VAL A 260 30.54 -1.28 -17.18
C VAL A 260 30.48 0.15 -16.69
N SER A 261 31.48 0.94 -17.07
CA SER A 261 31.68 2.33 -16.61
C SER A 261 30.43 3.18 -16.87
N ALA A 262 29.82 3.71 -15.81
CA ALA A 262 28.61 4.53 -15.87
C ALA A 262 28.91 5.94 -16.42
N ALA A 263 29.11 6.04 -17.74
CA ALA A 263 29.42 7.30 -18.41
C ALA A 263 28.32 8.37 -18.23
N TRP A 264 27.04 7.94 -18.18
CA TRP A 264 25.90 8.82 -17.90
C TRP A 264 25.95 9.46 -16.51
N ALA A 265 26.62 8.84 -15.53
CA ALA A 265 26.66 9.34 -14.16
C ALA A 265 27.55 10.59 -13.99
N ASN A 266 28.43 10.85 -14.97
CA ASN A 266 29.34 12.00 -14.97
C ASN A 266 28.95 13.08 -16.01
N GLU A 267 27.81 12.92 -16.70
CA GLU A 267 27.34 13.87 -17.71
C GLU A 267 26.60 15.04 -17.04
N VAL A 268 26.94 16.28 -17.42
CA VAL A 268 26.41 17.51 -16.80
C VAL A 268 25.03 17.89 -17.37
N ASP A 269 24.74 17.53 -18.62
CA ASP A 269 23.45 17.78 -19.26
C ASP A 269 22.44 16.66 -18.94
N PRO A 270 21.31 16.97 -18.26
CA PRO A 270 20.30 15.97 -17.86
C PRO A 270 19.69 15.22 -19.04
N ARG A 271 19.49 15.88 -20.18
CA ARG A 271 18.84 15.25 -21.35
C ARG A 271 19.77 14.21 -21.97
N LYS A 272 21.04 14.55 -22.08
CA LYS A 272 22.08 13.68 -22.62
C LYS A 272 22.42 12.52 -21.68
N ALA A 273 22.44 12.77 -20.36
CA ALA A 273 22.57 11.72 -19.36
C ALA A 273 21.43 10.68 -19.46
N CYS A 274 20.18 11.13 -19.65
CA CYS A 274 19.04 10.24 -19.84
C CYS A 274 19.16 9.40 -21.12
N GLN A 275 19.63 10.00 -22.22
CA GLN A 275 19.84 9.29 -23.48
C GLN A 275 20.90 8.19 -23.32
N LEU A 276 22.06 8.52 -22.74
CA LEU A 276 23.14 7.55 -22.50
C LEU A 276 22.73 6.41 -21.56
N PHE A 277 21.94 6.70 -20.53
CA PHE A 277 21.39 5.67 -19.65
C PHE A 277 20.43 4.72 -20.39
N ARG A 278 19.61 5.26 -21.29
CA ARG A 278 18.69 4.48 -22.11
C ARG A 278 19.45 3.58 -23.09
N GLU A 279 20.47 4.11 -23.75
CA GLU A 279 21.34 3.36 -24.66
C GLU A 279 22.07 2.22 -23.91
N GLU A 280 22.66 2.49 -22.73
CA GLU A 280 23.31 1.46 -21.92
C GLU A 280 22.34 0.36 -21.45
N ARG A 281 21.09 0.73 -21.13
CA ARG A 281 20.03 -0.25 -20.79
C ARG A 281 19.64 -1.11 -22.00
N LEU A 282 19.56 -0.51 -23.19
CA LEU A 282 19.22 -1.21 -24.42
C LEU A 282 20.36 -2.16 -24.84
N GLU A 283 21.61 -1.72 -24.78
CA GLU A 283 22.78 -2.55 -25.07
C GLU A 283 22.89 -3.73 -24.11
N ARG A 284 22.69 -3.49 -22.80
CA ARG A 284 22.68 -4.55 -21.78
C ARG A 284 21.58 -5.59 -22.03
N ASN A 285 20.45 -5.17 -22.58
CA ASN A 285 19.33 -6.06 -22.91
C ASN A 285 19.44 -6.66 -24.31
N TYR A 286 20.37 -6.19 -25.16
CA TYR A 286 20.59 -6.71 -26.52
C TYR A 286 21.20 -8.13 -26.49
N GLU A 287 21.95 -8.46 -25.44
CA GLU A 287 22.49 -9.81 -25.20
C GLU A 287 21.46 -10.78 -24.58
N CYS A 288 20.25 -10.30 -24.24
CA CYS A 288 19.21 -11.16 -23.71
C CYS A 288 18.50 -11.89 -24.86
N PRO A 289 18.40 -13.23 -24.83
CA PRO A 289 17.71 -13.96 -25.90
C PRO A 289 16.25 -13.48 -25.98
N ARG A 290 15.85 -13.04 -27.17
CA ARG A 290 14.46 -12.63 -27.44
C ARG A 290 13.53 -13.79 -27.09
N LEU A 291 12.57 -13.52 -26.21
CA LEU A 291 11.59 -14.51 -25.81
C LEU A 291 10.55 -14.64 -26.92
N PHE A 292 10.38 -15.84 -27.43
CA PHE A 292 9.40 -16.15 -28.46
C PHE A 292 8.46 -17.23 -27.95
N LEU A 293 7.15 -16.95 -27.98
CA LEU A 293 6.10 -17.90 -27.67
C LEU A 293 5.28 -18.12 -28.94
N SER A 294 5.30 -19.33 -29.46
CA SER A 294 4.46 -19.75 -30.58
C SER A 294 3.35 -20.63 -30.04
N ILE A 295 2.10 -20.28 -30.34
CA ILE A 295 0.91 -21.06 -29.99
C ILE A 295 0.15 -21.31 -31.28
N ASP A 296 -0.11 -22.57 -31.63
CA ASP A 296 -1.02 -22.90 -32.71
C ASP A 296 -2.46 -22.92 -32.14
N LEU A 297 -3.40 -22.36 -32.90
CA LEU A 297 -4.80 -22.27 -32.50
C LEU A 297 -5.57 -23.58 -32.73
N PHE A 298 -4.96 -24.54 -33.41
CA PHE A 298 -5.52 -25.88 -33.63
C PHE A 298 -4.96 -26.93 -32.65
N ASP A 299 -4.03 -26.55 -31.78
CA ASP A 299 -3.49 -27.43 -30.75
C ASP A 299 -4.55 -27.77 -29.70
N ALA A 300 -4.44 -28.97 -29.11
CA ALA A 300 -5.30 -29.35 -27.98
C ALA A 300 -4.95 -28.51 -26.73
N GLU A 301 -5.93 -28.26 -25.86
CA GLU A 301 -5.74 -27.41 -24.67
C GLU A 301 -4.54 -27.86 -23.80
N GLU A 302 -4.32 -29.16 -23.64
CA GLU A 302 -3.18 -29.72 -22.89
C GLU A 302 -1.80 -29.38 -23.51
N GLU A 303 -1.75 -29.27 -24.83
CA GLU A 303 -0.53 -28.94 -25.59
C GLU A 303 -0.26 -27.44 -25.57
N THR A 304 -1.32 -26.62 -25.61
CA THR A 304 -1.22 -25.17 -25.39
C THR A 304 -0.75 -24.84 -23.97
N ASP A 305 -1.31 -25.51 -22.96
CA ASP A 305 -0.92 -25.35 -21.56
C ASP A 305 0.52 -25.81 -21.32
N SER A 306 0.93 -26.93 -21.92
CA SER A 306 2.31 -27.42 -21.85
C SER A 306 3.30 -26.43 -22.48
N SER A 307 2.93 -25.83 -23.62
CA SER A 307 3.74 -24.81 -24.31
C SER A 307 3.87 -23.53 -23.47
N LEU A 308 2.76 -23.05 -22.88
CA LEU A 308 2.75 -21.92 -21.94
C LEU A 308 3.61 -22.21 -20.70
N ILE A 309 3.45 -23.37 -20.08
CA ILE A 309 4.21 -23.76 -18.88
C ILE A 309 5.70 -23.82 -19.22
N SER A 310 6.08 -24.43 -20.35
CA SER A 310 7.49 -24.55 -20.74
C SER A 310 8.15 -23.18 -20.97
N PHE A 311 7.44 -22.24 -21.61
CA PHE A 311 7.90 -20.87 -21.82
C PHE A 311 8.18 -20.14 -20.50
N PHE A 312 7.25 -20.20 -19.53
CA PHE A 312 7.45 -19.56 -18.23
C PHE A 312 8.52 -20.26 -17.37
N LYS A 313 8.77 -21.56 -17.59
CA LYS A 313 9.80 -22.32 -16.88
C LYS A 313 11.21 -22.04 -17.41
N MET A 314 11.36 -21.77 -18.70
CA MET A 314 12.66 -21.49 -19.33
C MET A 314 13.34 -20.23 -18.76
N ASN A 315 12.55 -19.25 -18.28
CA ASN A 315 13.06 -18.04 -17.63
C ASN A 315 13.45 -18.18 -16.16
N ASN A 316 13.27 -19.37 -15.55
CA ASN A 316 13.59 -19.61 -14.13
C ASN A 316 14.90 -20.40 -13.93
N VAL A 317 15.64 -20.70 -15.00
CA VAL A 317 16.91 -21.43 -14.93
C VAL A 317 17.98 -20.68 -15.74
N ASN A 318 18.52 -19.61 -15.16
CA ASN A 318 19.93 -19.20 -15.17
C ASN A 318 20.09 -17.85 -14.48
#